data_AF-A0A182AM56-F1
#
_entry.id   AF-A0A182AM56-F1
#
_cell.length_a   1.000
_cell.length_b   1.000
_cell.length_c   1.000
_cell.angle_alpha   90.00
_cell.angle_beta   90.00
_cell.angle_gamma   90.00
#
_symmetry.space_group_name_H-M   'P 1'
#
loop_
_entity.id
_entity.type
_entity.pdbx_description
1 polymer ?
#
loop_
_entity_poly.entity_id
_entity_poly.type
_entity_poly.pdbx_seq_one_letter_code
_entity_poly.pdbx_strand_id
1 'polypeptide(L)'
;MPLKALAAQAGISLRSAYKWLARFRDGGVTALADRRSVRRTQRRTLDPQQLQQAVDLRHQRCTLRRIARAVKAPLSTVGRVMNALGLGRLRNLEPKVPVRRYQWERP
;
A
#
# COMPACT_ATOMS: atom_id res chain seq x y z
N MET A 1 39.22 -23.12 2.40
CA MET A 1 38.19 -23.97 1.75
C MET A 1 37.44 -23.16 0.70
N PRO A 2 37.31 -23.63 -0.55
CA PRO A 2 36.55 -22.92 -1.59
C PRO A 2 35.04 -22.97 -1.32
N LEU A 3 34.30 -21.93 -1.72
CA LEU A 3 32.85 -21.82 -1.49
C LEU A 3 32.05 -23.00 -2.07
N LYS A 4 32.51 -23.58 -3.18
CA LYS A 4 31.92 -24.77 -3.79
C LYS A 4 31.94 -25.99 -2.85
N ALA A 5 33.05 -26.21 -2.16
CA ALA A 5 33.17 -27.32 -1.21
C ALA A 5 32.28 -27.10 0.02
N LEU A 6 32.25 -25.87 0.54
CA LEU A 6 31.38 -25.50 1.67
C LEU A 6 29.88 -25.62 1.31
N ALA A 7 29.50 -25.21 0.09
CA ALA A 7 28.12 -25.33 -0.39
C ALA A 7 27.69 -26.80 -0.48
N ALA A 8 28.57 -27.67 -1.01
CA ALA A 8 28.31 -29.11 -1.09
C ALA A 8 28.17 -29.74 0.31
N GLN A 9 29.05 -29.41 1.25
CA GLN A 9 28.97 -29.87 2.65
C GLN A 9 27.67 -29.43 3.33
N ALA A 10 27.20 -28.22 3.04
CA ALA A 10 25.94 -27.68 3.57
C ALA A 10 24.69 -28.14 2.80
N GLY A 11 24.82 -29.00 1.77
CA GLY A 11 23.68 -29.50 0.98
C GLY A 11 22.96 -28.44 0.15
N ILE A 12 23.64 -27.32 -0.19
CA ILE A 12 23.05 -26.22 -0.97
C ILE A 12 23.78 -26.02 -2.31
N SER A 13 23.08 -25.44 -3.27
CA SER A 13 23.70 -25.04 -4.54
C SER A 13 24.74 -23.93 -4.36
N LEU A 14 25.75 -23.89 -5.22
CA LEU A 14 26.75 -22.81 -5.25
C LEU A 14 26.09 -21.42 -5.41
N ARG A 15 25.01 -21.34 -6.21
CA ARG A 15 24.23 -20.11 -6.40
C ARG A 15 23.54 -19.65 -5.11
N SER A 16 23.02 -20.59 -4.32
CA SER A 16 22.44 -20.30 -2.99
C SER A 16 23.51 -19.79 -2.03
N ALA A 17 24.70 -20.39 -2.04
CA ALA A 17 25.82 -19.94 -1.22
C ALA A 17 26.24 -18.50 -1.54
N TYR A 18 26.37 -18.14 -2.83
CA TYR A 18 26.65 -16.76 -3.23
C TYR A 18 25.54 -15.77 -2.84
N LYS A 19 24.26 -16.17 -2.94
CA LYS A 19 23.13 -15.35 -2.50
C LYS A 19 23.17 -15.07 -0.99
N TRP A 20 23.49 -16.08 -0.18
CA TRP A 20 23.65 -15.93 1.27
C TRP A 20 24.86 -15.06 1.60
N LEU A 21 25.99 -15.25 0.91
CA LEU A 21 27.19 -14.43 1.07
C LEU A 21 26.94 -12.96 0.73
N ALA A 22 26.23 -12.67 -0.37
CA ALA A 22 25.86 -11.31 -0.73
C ALA A 22 24.97 -10.67 0.34
N ARG A 23 23.95 -11.39 0.84
CA ARG A 23 23.09 -10.91 1.94
C ARG A 23 23.89 -10.62 3.21
N PHE A 24 24.82 -11.49 3.56
CA PHE A 24 25.69 -11.30 4.72
C PHE A 24 26.59 -10.09 4.56
N ARG A 25 27.12 -9.84 3.35
CA ARG A 25 27.91 -8.63 3.07
C ARG A 25 27.07 -7.34 3.17
N ASP A 26 25.81 -7.39 2.76
CA ASP A 26 24.91 -6.23 2.79
C ASP A 26 24.44 -5.83 4.19
N GLY A 27 24.32 -6.78 5.13
CA GLY A 27 23.74 -6.47 6.45
C GLY A 27 24.08 -7.46 7.55
N GLY A 28 25.18 -8.20 7.41
CA GLY A 28 25.67 -9.13 8.42
C GLY A 28 24.68 -10.24 8.77
N VAL A 29 24.75 -10.67 10.03
CA VAL A 29 23.92 -11.77 10.56
C VAL A 29 22.43 -11.42 10.52
N THR A 30 22.06 -10.17 10.79
CA THR A 30 20.64 -9.74 10.78
C THR A 30 20.02 -9.85 9.38
N ALA A 31 20.83 -9.74 8.32
CA ALA A 31 20.37 -9.92 6.95
C ALA A 31 20.08 -11.37 6.54
N LEU A 32 20.51 -12.35 7.34
CA LEU A 32 20.23 -13.77 7.15
C LEU A 32 18.97 -14.25 7.86
N ALA A 33 18.40 -13.45 8.78
CA ALA A 33 17.16 -13.79 9.46
C ALA A 33 16.02 -14.03 8.44
N ASP A 34 15.11 -14.93 8.78
CA ASP A 34 13.97 -15.25 7.94
C ASP A 34 13.12 -13.99 7.68
N ARG A 35 12.95 -13.69 6.39
CA ARG A 35 12.12 -12.58 5.94
C ARG A 35 10.86 -13.17 5.33
N ARG A 36 9.72 -12.55 5.63
CA ARG A 36 8.48 -12.87 4.90
C ARG A 36 8.75 -12.75 3.40
N SER A 37 8.25 -13.72 2.62
CA SER A 37 8.26 -13.69 1.15
C SER A 37 7.25 -12.67 0.61
N VAL A 38 7.35 -11.44 1.09
CA VAL A 38 6.51 -10.32 0.69
C VAL A 38 7.34 -9.45 -0.23
N ARG A 39 6.68 -8.96 -1.28
CA ARG A 39 7.29 -8.05 -2.25
C ARG A 39 7.85 -6.83 -1.52
N ARG A 40 9.14 -6.53 -1.69
CA ARG A 40 9.80 -5.36 -1.05
C ARG A 40 9.15 -4.02 -1.42
N THR A 41 8.45 -3.97 -2.54
CA THR A 41 7.76 -2.77 -3.03
C THR A 41 6.38 -3.13 -3.55
N GLN A 42 5.39 -2.35 -3.14
CA GLN A 42 4.02 -2.45 -3.66
C GLN A 42 3.98 -1.88 -5.10
N ARG A 43 3.26 -2.55 -6.01
CA ARG A 43 3.10 -2.08 -7.40
C ARG A 43 2.25 -0.80 -7.39
N ARG A 44 2.90 0.34 -7.65
CA ARG A 44 2.33 1.63 -8.03
C ARG A 44 1.19 2.12 -7.13
N THR A 45 1.57 2.82 -6.07
CA THR A 45 0.66 3.75 -5.38
C THR A 45 0.50 5.00 -6.24
N LEU A 46 -0.53 5.81 -5.97
CA LEU A 46 -0.61 7.18 -6.51
C LEU A 46 0.69 7.92 -6.21
N ASP A 47 1.19 8.70 -7.16
CA ASP A 47 2.28 9.63 -6.85
C ASP A 47 1.79 10.69 -5.82
N PRO A 48 2.70 11.43 -5.16
CA PRO A 48 2.31 12.37 -4.12
C PRO A 48 1.30 13.44 -4.58
N GLN A 49 1.39 13.90 -5.84
CA GLN A 49 0.50 14.92 -6.38
C GLN A 49 -0.90 14.36 -6.65
N GLN A 50 -0.97 13.17 -7.28
CA GLN A 50 -2.21 12.42 -7.47
C GLN A 50 -2.87 12.09 -6.14
N LEU A 51 -2.08 11.74 -5.12
CA LEU A 51 -2.58 11.43 -3.79
C LEU A 51 -3.23 12.66 -3.16
N GLN A 52 -2.54 13.81 -3.17
CA GLN A 52 -3.06 15.05 -2.63
C GLN A 52 -4.37 15.45 -3.32
N GLN A 53 -4.37 15.48 -4.66
CA GLN A 53 -5.56 15.80 -5.43
C GLN A 53 -6.73 14.82 -5.13
N ALA A 54 -6.42 13.54 -4.97
CA ALA A 54 -7.43 12.54 -4.64
C ALA A 54 -8.04 12.76 -3.25
N VAL A 55 -7.23 13.16 -2.26
CA VAL A 55 -7.67 13.51 -0.90
C VAL A 55 -8.53 14.77 -0.92
N ASP A 56 -8.12 15.82 -1.62
CA ASP A 56 -8.87 17.08 -1.71
C ASP A 56 -10.26 16.86 -2.33
N LEU A 57 -10.32 16.11 -3.44
CA LEU A 57 -11.57 15.70 -4.06
C LEU A 57 -12.41 14.84 -3.10
N ARG A 58 -11.77 14.01 -2.29
CA ARG A 58 -12.48 13.19 -1.31
C ARG A 58 -13.15 14.04 -0.23
N HIS A 59 -12.49 15.08 0.25
CA HIS A 59 -13.06 16.07 1.19
C HIS A 59 -14.22 16.85 0.58
N GLN A 60 -14.18 17.14 -0.73
CA GLN A 60 -15.33 17.66 -1.49
C GLN A 60 -16.45 16.60 -1.71
N ARG A 61 -16.42 15.50 -0.97
CA ARG A 61 -17.41 14.39 -1.01
C ARG A 61 -17.53 13.70 -2.39
N CYS A 62 -16.50 13.78 -3.23
CA CYS A 62 -16.47 13.03 -4.49
C CYS A 62 -16.51 11.52 -4.26
N THR A 63 -17.16 10.78 -5.15
CA THR A 63 -17.10 9.32 -5.15
C THR A 63 -15.72 8.84 -5.60
N LEU A 64 -15.29 7.66 -5.13
CA LEU A 64 -14.01 7.06 -5.55
C LEU A 64 -13.91 6.87 -7.06
N ARG A 65 -15.05 6.59 -7.74
CA ARG A 65 -15.13 6.51 -9.21
C ARG A 65 -14.83 7.85 -9.87
N ARG A 66 -15.37 8.96 -9.34
CA ARG A 66 -15.10 10.31 -9.86
C ARG A 66 -13.63 10.68 -9.66
N ILE A 67 -13.10 10.38 -8.48
CA ILE A 67 -11.69 10.63 -8.13
C ILE A 67 -10.76 9.85 -9.08
N ALA A 68 -11.01 8.57 -9.29
CA ALA A 68 -10.21 7.71 -10.17
C ALA A 68 -10.11 8.26 -11.60
N ARG A 69 -11.20 8.82 -12.14
CA ARG A 69 -11.19 9.48 -13.44
C ARG A 69 -10.37 10.77 -13.43
N ALA A 70 -10.54 11.60 -12.38
CA ALA A 70 -9.85 12.88 -12.27
C ALA A 70 -8.33 12.74 -12.16
N VAL A 71 -7.85 11.81 -11.32
CA VAL A 71 -6.40 11.58 -11.11
C VAL A 71 -5.79 10.59 -12.12
N LYS A 72 -6.60 10.11 -13.08
CA LYS A 72 -6.20 9.14 -14.12
C LYS A 72 -5.54 7.87 -13.54
N ALA A 73 -6.15 7.31 -12.48
CA ALA A 73 -5.65 6.11 -11.83
C ALA A 73 -6.74 5.02 -11.73
N PRO A 74 -6.35 3.73 -11.65
CA PRO A 74 -7.32 2.65 -11.49
C PRO A 74 -8.14 2.80 -10.21
N LEU A 75 -9.46 2.54 -10.30
CA LEU A 75 -10.36 2.60 -9.15
C LEU A 75 -9.90 1.70 -7.99
N SER A 76 -9.35 0.52 -8.30
CA SER A 76 -8.81 -0.39 -7.30
C SER A 76 -7.63 0.20 -6.52
N THR A 77 -6.82 1.04 -7.16
CA THR A 77 -5.70 1.74 -6.53
C THR A 77 -6.21 2.86 -5.64
N VAL A 78 -7.10 3.72 -6.16
CA VAL A 78 -7.72 4.80 -5.39
C VAL A 78 -8.48 4.25 -4.19
N GLY A 79 -9.27 3.19 -4.37
CA GLY A 79 -10.00 2.56 -3.27
C GLY A 79 -9.09 1.98 -2.20
N ARG A 80 -8.01 1.29 -2.59
CA ARG A 80 -7.02 0.76 -1.64
C ARG A 80 -6.36 1.88 -0.83
N VAL A 81 -5.94 2.96 -1.50
CA VAL A 81 -5.29 4.11 -0.86
C VAL A 81 -6.26 4.83 0.08
N MET A 82 -7.48 5.11 -0.36
CA MET A 82 -8.48 5.78 0.47
C MET A 82 -8.90 4.92 1.67
N ASN A 83 -8.97 3.59 1.52
CA ASN A 83 -9.21 2.69 2.64
C ASN A 83 -8.05 2.73 3.66
N ALA A 84 -6.80 2.75 3.18
CA ALA A 84 -5.62 2.86 4.06
C ALA A 84 -5.59 4.18 4.84
N LEU A 85 -6.12 5.26 4.26
CA LEU A 85 -6.26 6.57 4.92
C LEU A 85 -7.56 6.70 5.75
N GLY A 86 -8.39 5.65 5.84
CA GLY A 86 -9.68 5.72 6.52
C GLY A 86 -10.77 6.50 5.77
N LEU A 87 -10.49 7.03 4.58
CA LEU A 87 -11.41 7.84 3.76
C LEU A 87 -12.28 7.01 2.78
N GLY A 88 -12.22 5.68 2.86
CA GLY A 88 -12.92 4.78 1.94
C GLY A 88 -14.43 4.92 1.89
N ARG A 89 -15.06 5.42 2.97
CA ARG A 89 -16.52 5.62 3.08
C ARG A 89 -16.84 7.09 3.33
N LEU A 90 -17.90 7.62 2.72
CA LEU A 90 -18.32 9.03 2.84
C LEU A 90 -18.64 9.45 4.28
N ARG A 91 -19.09 8.50 5.10
CA ARG A 91 -19.39 8.73 6.51
C ARG A 91 -18.15 8.99 7.38
N ASN A 92 -16.95 8.68 6.87
CA ASN A 92 -15.69 8.79 7.63
C ASN A 92 -15.03 10.17 7.47
N LEU A 93 -15.55 11.04 6.58
CA LEU A 93 -14.99 12.37 6.31
C LEU A 93 -15.35 13.37 7.41
N GLU A 94 -16.65 13.54 7.65
CA GLU A 94 -17.25 14.43 8.64
C GLU A 94 -18.61 13.85 9.05
N PRO A 95 -19.02 14.02 10.32
CA PRO A 95 -20.35 13.62 10.76
C PRO A 95 -21.41 14.36 9.94
N LYS A 96 -22.36 13.62 9.38
CA LYS A 96 -23.47 14.17 8.60
C LYS A 96 -24.26 15.13 9.51
N VAL A 97 -24.44 16.39 9.08
CA VAL A 97 -25.33 17.34 9.76
C VAL A 97 -26.69 16.68 9.96
N PRO A 98 -27.32 16.78 11.15
CA PRO A 98 -28.60 16.14 11.42
C PRO A 98 -29.63 16.57 10.37
N VAL A 99 -30.41 15.60 9.90
CA VAL A 99 -31.46 15.84 8.90
C VAL A 99 -32.47 16.80 9.51
N ARG A 100 -32.52 18.04 9.00
CA ARG A 100 -33.61 18.98 9.30
C ARG A 100 -34.87 18.47 8.61
N ARG A 101 -35.73 17.76 9.34
CA ARG A 101 -37.07 17.41 8.88
C ARG A 101 -37.93 18.67 9.00
N TYR A 102 -38.40 19.19 7.86
CA TYR A 102 -39.47 20.18 7.87
C TYR A 102 -40.72 19.49 8.42
N GLN A 103 -41.13 19.86 9.63
CA GLN A 103 -42.47 19.59 10.10
C GLN A 103 -43.39 20.60 9.41
N TRP A 104 -44.26 20.11 8.53
CA TRP A 104 -45.34 20.91 8.00
C TRP A 104 -46.36 21.11 9.12
N GLU A 105 -46.61 22.35 9.54
CA GLU A 105 -47.76 22.66 10.39
C GLU A 105 -49.01 22.29 9.59
N ARG A 106 -49.80 21.36 10.12
CA ARG A 106 -51.02 20.87 9.47
C ARG A 106 -51.94 22.08 9.17
N PRO A 107 -52.50 22.18 7.95
CA PRO A 107 -53.47 23.23 7.63
C PRO A 107 -54.73 23.11 8.48
#